data_AF-A0A381WKW8-F1
#
_entry.id   AF-A0A381WKW8-F1
#
_cell.length_a   1.000
_cell.length_b   1.000
_cell.length_c   1.000
_cell.angle_alpha   90.00
_cell.angle_beta   90.00
_cell.angle_gamma   90.00
#
_symmetry.space_group_name_H-M   'P 1'
#
loop_
_entity.id
_entity.type
_entity.pdbx_description
1 polymer ?
#
loop_
_entity_poly.entity_id
_entity_poly.type
_entity_poly.pdbx_seq_one_letter_code
_entity_poly.pdbx_strand_id
1 'polypeptide(L)'
;MTTTTQTAKVANALVNGAELTAKQISARYGVKNVRAVISKLRSEGYSIFLNKRVSSYDGETYMKYRVGTAPRAVVAAGYAALRAA
;
A
#
# COMPACT_ATOMS: atom_id res chain seq x y z
N MET A 1 -11.40 21.53 -12.68
CA MET A 1 -11.46 20.06 -12.50
C MET A 1 -10.11 19.60 -11.97
N THR A 2 -10.04 19.14 -10.72
CA THR A 2 -8.79 18.58 -10.18
C THR A 2 -8.57 17.21 -10.81
N THR A 3 -7.60 17.11 -11.73
CA THR A 3 -7.19 15.83 -12.31
C THR A 3 -6.64 14.96 -11.18
N THR A 4 -7.50 14.13 -10.59
CA THR A 4 -7.09 13.22 -9.51
C THR A 4 -6.19 12.16 -10.14
N THR A 5 -4.90 12.21 -9.81
CA THR A 5 -3.90 11.27 -10.32
C THR A 5 -4.29 9.84 -9.97
N GLN A 6 -3.89 8.86 -10.78
CA GLN A 6 -4.14 7.45 -10.48
C GLN A 6 -3.58 7.07 -9.10
N THR A 7 -2.43 7.63 -8.73
CA THR A 7 -1.82 7.49 -7.40
C THR A 7 -2.75 7.97 -6.28
N ALA A 8 -3.38 9.14 -6.44
CA ALA A 8 -4.32 9.67 -5.45
C ALA A 8 -5.58 8.80 -5.32
N LYS A 9 -6.08 8.23 -6.43
CA LYS A 9 -7.22 7.29 -6.38
C LYS A 9 -6.88 6.02 -5.60
N VAL A 10 -5.67 5.48 -5.82
CA VAL A 10 -5.16 4.32 -5.07
C VAL A 10 -4.96 4.66 -3.59
N ALA A 11 -4.36 5.81 -3.29
CA ALA A 11 -4.18 6.28 -1.92
C ALA A 11 -5.52 6.36 -1.18
N ASN A 12 -6.50 7.05 -1.76
CA ASN A 12 -7.84 7.20 -1.17
C ASN A 12 -8.51 5.85 -0.92
N ALA A 13 -8.41 4.91 -1.87
CA ALA A 13 -8.97 3.58 -1.68
C ALA A 13 -8.32 2.84 -0.49
N LEU A 14 -6.99 2.85 -0.41
CA LEU A 14 -6.25 2.15 0.64
C LEU A 14 -6.44 2.80 2.02
N VAL A 15 -6.50 4.14 2.09
CA VAL A 15 -6.76 4.90 3.33
C VAL A 15 -8.18 4.64 3.84
N ASN A 16 -9.15 4.52 2.93
CA ASN A 16 -10.53 4.16 3.27
C ASN A 16 -10.69 2.67 3.66
N GLY A 17 -9.59 1.93 3.84
CA GLY A 17 -9.59 0.56 4.33
C GLY A 17 -9.70 -0.52 3.25
N ALA A 18 -9.62 -0.16 1.96
CA ALA A 18 -9.63 -1.18 0.91
C ALA A 18 -8.36 -2.07 1.00
N GLU A 19 -8.56 -3.38 0.93
CA GLU A 19 -7.47 -4.34 0.80
C GLU A 19 -7.46 -4.91 -0.63
N LEU A 20 -6.48 -4.50 -1.43
CA LEU A 20 -6.47 -4.77 -2.87
C LEU A 20 -5.23 -5.50 -3.31
N THR A 21 -5.38 -6.48 -4.19
CA THR A 21 -4.25 -7.13 -4.88
C THR A 21 -3.67 -6.21 -5.95
N ALA A 22 -2.43 -6.47 -6.38
CA ALA A 22 -1.83 -5.72 -7.49
C ALA A 22 -2.68 -5.77 -8.77
N LYS A 23 -3.26 -6.95 -9.07
CA LYS A 23 -4.17 -7.13 -10.22
C LYS A 23 -5.42 -6.26 -10.09
N GLN A 24 -6.02 -6.20 -8.90
CA GLN A 24 -7.19 -5.36 -8.64
C GLN A 24 -6.88 -3.87 -8.76
N ILE A 25 -5.70 -3.42 -8.28
CA ILE A 25 -5.28 -2.03 -8.39
C ILE A 25 -5.08 -1.64 -9.86
N SER A 26 -4.40 -2.49 -10.63
CA SER A 26 -4.16 -2.24 -12.05
C SER A 26 -5.49 -2.18 -12.83
N ALA A 27 -6.39 -3.12 -12.61
CA ALA A 27 -7.69 -3.17 -13.28
C ALA A 27 -8.62 -2.01 -12.91
N ARG A 28 -8.70 -1.64 -11.62
CA ARG A 28 -9.65 -0.60 -11.15
C ARG A 28 -9.17 0.83 -11.41
N TYR A 29 -7.85 1.07 -11.41
CA TYR A 29 -7.29 2.41 -11.44
C TYR A 29 -6.37 2.69 -12.64
N GLY A 30 -6.22 1.72 -13.55
CA GLY A 30 -5.42 1.88 -14.78
C GLY A 30 -3.91 1.96 -14.54
N VAL A 31 -3.46 1.55 -13.35
CA VAL A 31 -2.04 1.64 -12.96
C VAL A 31 -1.23 0.56 -13.65
N LYS A 32 -0.29 0.96 -14.51
CA LYS A 32 0.63 0.04 -15.21
C LYS A 32 1.68 -0.57 -14.27
N ASN A 33 2.28 0.24 -13.41
CA ASN A 33 3.28 -0.20 -12.45
C ASN A 33 2.82 0.04 -11.00
N VAL A 34 2.09 -0.93 -10.46
CA VAL A 34 1.53 -0.84 -9.09
C VAL A 34 2.64 -0.74 -8.04
N ARG A 35 3.74 -1.46 -8.21
CA ARG A 35 4.87 -1.42 -7.27
C ARG A 35 5.46 -0.02 -7.15
N ALA A 36 5.64 0.67 -8.26
CA ALA A 36 6.14 2.05 -8.27
C ALA A 36 5.16 3.01 -7.55
N VAL A 37 3.86 2.88 -7.81
CA VAL A 37 2.83 3.69 -7.12
C VAL A 37 2.85 3.46 -5.61
N ILE A 38 2.89 2.21 -5.17
CA ILE A 38 2.93 1.90 -3.73
C ILE A 38 4.25 2.37 -3.11
N SER A 39 5.38 2.26 -3.82
CA SER A 39 6.67 2.78 -3.35
C SER A 39 6.62 4.28 -3.14
N LYS A 40 6.03 5.02 -4.09
CA LYS A 40 5.81 6.47 -3.98
C LYS A 40 4.95 6.81 -2.77
N LEU A 41 3.84 6.11 -2.57
CA LEU A 41 2.96 6.34 -1.42
C LEU A 41 3.68 6.08 -0.09
N ARG A 42 4.54 5.06 0.00
CA ARG A 42 5.35 4.84 1.21
C ARG A 42 6.33 5.97 1.47
N SER A 43 6.99 6.50 0.44
CA SER A 43 7.86 7.67 0.59
C SER A 43 7.10 8.93 0.98
N GLU A 44 5.82 9.03 0.64
CA GLU A 44 4.93 10.11 1.09
C GLU A 44 4.43 9.94 2.54
N GLY A 45 4.79 8.83 3.21
CA GLY A 45 4.48 8.58 4.62
C GLY A 45 3.30 7.63 4.87
N TYR A 46 2.68 7.05 3.83
CA TYR A 46 1.59 6.08 4.03
C TYR A 46 2.13 4.72 4.52
N SER A 47 1.57 4.21 5.62
CA SER A 47 1.90 2.90 6.19
C SER A 47 1.23 1.75 5.43
N ILE A 48 1.66 1.53 4.19
CA ILE A 48 1.12 0.49 3.30
C ILE A 48 1.93 -0.79 3.41
N PHE A 49 1.28 -1.89 3.75
CA PHE A 49 1.90 -3.22 3.86
C PHE A 49 1.42 -4.15 2.76
N LEU A 50 2.27 -5.11 2.40
CA LEU A 50 1.91 -6.21 1.52
C LEU A 50 1.73 -7.47 2.36
N ASN A 51 0.49 -7.90 2.52
CA ASN A 51 0.14 -9.02 3.38
C ASN A 51 -0.07 -10.27 2.56
N LYS A 52 0.62 -11.35 2.96
CA LYS A 52 0.41 -12.70 2.43
C LYS A 52 -0.87 -13.28 3.03
N ARG A 53 -1.74 -13.81 2.18
CA ARG A 53 -2.98 -14.50 2.55
C ARG A 53 -3.05 -15.81 1.79
N VAL A 54 -3.61 -16.83 2.45
CA VAL A 54 -3.94 -18.09 1.82
C VAL A 54 -5.44 -18.08 1.58
N SER A 55 -5.84 -18.41 0.36
CA SER A 55 -7.22 -18.53 -0.03
C SER A 55 -7.82 -19.81 0.56
N SER A 56 -8.97 -19.69 1.21
CA SER A 56 -9.69 -20.83 1.77
C SER A 56 -10.42 -21.65 0.71
N TYR A 57 -10.50 -21.16 -0.53
CA TYR A 57 -11.24 -21.80 -1.61
C TYR A 57 -10.36 -22.77 -2.42
N ASP A 58 -9.19 -22.31 -2.87
CA ASP A 58 -8.26 -23.04 -3.74
C ASP A 58 -6.91 -23.32 -3.07
N GLY A 59 -6.68 -22.86 -1.83
CA GLY A 59 -5.41 -23.01 -1.12
C GLY A 59 -4.29 -22.12 -1.66
N GLU A 60 -4.54 -21.31 -2.69
CA GLU A 60 -3.51 -20.48 -3.29
C GLU A 60 -3.13 -19.32 -2.40
N THR A 61 -1.85 -18.96 -2.43
CA THR A 61 -1.38 -17.76 -1.74
C THR A 61 -1.53 -16.55 -2.65
N TYR A 62 -2.19 -15.51 -2.13
CA TYR A 62 -2.22 -14.20 -2.76
C TYR A 62 -1.70 -13.10 -1.82
N MET A 63 -1.41 -11.94 -2.41
CA MET A 63 -0.83 -10.79 -1.72
C MET A 63 -1.76 -9.59 -1.86
N LYS A 64 -2.09 -8.94 -0.73
CA LYS A 64 -2.93 -7.73 -0.69
C LYS A 64 -2.16 -6.55 -0.12
N TYR A 65 -2.33 -5.39 -0.76
CA TYR A 65 -1.93 -4.11 -0.20
C TYR A 65 -3.02 -3.59 0.73
N ARG A 66 -2.62 -3.10 1.91
CA ARG A 66 -3.50 -2.50 2.89
C ARG A 66 -2.76 -1.42 3.67
N VAL A 67 -3.46 -0.37 4.07
CA VAL A 67 -2.97 0.52 5.13
C VAL A 67 -3.14 -0.19 6.47
N GLY A 68 -2.14 -0.06 7.32
CA GLY A 68 -2.20 -0.66 8.65
C GLY A 68 -1.37 0.10 9.68
N THR A 69 -1.48 -0.36 10.92
CA THR A 69 -0.61 0.10 12.01
C THR A 69 0.82 -0.29 11.70
N ALA A 70 1.73 0.68 11.76
CA ALA A 70 3.15 0.40 11.58
C ALA A 70 3.65 -0.50 12.71
N PRO A 71 4.45 -1.54 12.41
CA PRO A 71 5.02 -2.38 13.45
C PRO A 71 5.98 -1.55 14.31
N ARG A 72 6.08 -1.88 15.61
CA ARG A 72 6.90 -1.14 16.59
C ARG A 72 8.34 -0.93 16.11
N ALA A 73 8.92 -1.91 15.41
CA ALA A 73 10.26 -1.83 14.84
C ALA A 73 10.41 -0.70 13.81
N VAL A 74 9.42 -0.51 12.93
CA VAL A 74 9.43 0.57 11.93
C VAL A 74 9.33 1.93 12.61
N VAL A 75 8.47 2.04 13.64
CA VAL A 75 8.35 3.29 14.41
C VAL A 75 9.67 3.62 15.12
N ALA A 76 10.28 2.64 15.78
CA ALA A 76 11.57 2.81 16.46
C ALA A 76 12.69 3.21 15.49
N ALA A 77 12.75 2.58 14.30
CA ALA A 77 13.70 2.93 13.25
C ALA A 77 13.48 4.36 12.74
N GLY A 78 12.22 4.80 12.58
CA GLY A 78 11.89 6.18 12.22
C GLY A 78 12.44 7.19 13.24
N TYR A 79 12.20 6.97 14.53
CA TYR A 79 12.76 7.84 15.58
C TYR A 79 14.29 7.79 15.67
N ALA A 80 14.90 6.62 15.43
CA ALA A 80 16.35 6.50 15.38
C ALA A 80 16.95 7.32 14.22
N ALA A 81 16.35 7.26 13.04
CA ALA A 81 16.75 8.04 11.88
C ALA A 81 16.57 9.55 12.12
N LEU A 82 15.45 9.98 12.71
CA LEU A 82 15.20 11.39 13.03
C LEU A 82 16.18 11.97 14.06
N ARG A 83 16.73 11.15 14.96
CA ARG A 83 17.76 11.59 15.92
C ARG A 83 19.16 11.68 15.31
N ALA A 84 19.39 11.00 14.19
CA ALA A 84 20.68 10.95 13.51
C ALA A 84 20.79 11.97 12.35
N ALA A 85 19.66 12.59 11.96
CA ALA A 85 19.57 13.66 10.98
C ALA A 85 19.86 15.02 11.63
#